data_AF-A0A1V5WRV5-F1
#
_entry.id   AF-A0A1V5WRV5-F1
#
_cell.length_a   1.000
_cell.length_b   1.000
_cell.length_c   1.000
_cell.angle_alpha   90.00
_cell.angle_beta   90.00
_cell.angle_gamma   90.00
#
_symmetry.space_group_name_H-M   'P 1'
#
loop_
_entity.id
_entity.type
_entity.pdbx_description
1 polymer ?
#
loop_
_entity_poly.entity_id
_entity_poly.type
_entity_poly.pdbx_seq_one_letter_code
_entity_poly.pdbx_strand_id
1 'polypeptide(L)'
;MRINNKGKIILGLLSFFLITPLVVFYVLDGAGVFDTRSRAGTTEELPEALKKADLNGDNKITISDFGIWLSSYRDYKANPAAFAARADLNSDGAITIMDFSLWLNAYREFKGTNEPGDGGDLAGLVNYNWGNGSDGDFVVSGNVDIDAQTEKCTVGGFAPSYNVMSFASDGKSATVDSTPGTCLKAGDEVLVINVQGGGTYDNVGNHEILKIDSVTGSTVKFTAAKVKFYGSSSGTDAGIGKGCGSQVVVMQRIPQFKDVTINADKTLSAKAWDGDKGGIVVFKASGTVNINGSISVTADGFRGGLKNNTSGSSGEGMSSCSVASGIANFGGGAAGAFGGAYATRVDGTGPGLVYGVADLSKVYLGSGGSSIKRSGDRLSRVGGAGGGIVFILANDINVNGTINAAGANGTVRNSSNQPRGAGSGGSVKLVGDNVVLGTNKILVNGGTTYGLGGTGRIAVYYSSVISGSTTPSFYSKQFPK
;
A
#
# COMPACT_ATOMS: atom_id res chain seq x y z
N MET A 1 36.45 -32.97 -33.15
CA MET A 1 35.62 -32.28 -34.17
C MET A 1 35.63 -30.78 -33.88
N ARG A 2 36.31 -29.94 -34.67
CA ARG A 2 36.33 -28.48 -34.45
C ARG A 2 35.05 -27.88 -35.05
N ILE A 3 34.11 -27.49 -34.18
CA ILE A 3 32.86 -26.84 -34.58
C ILE A 3 33.17 -25.41 -35.02
N ASN A 4 32.83 -25.07 -36.27
CA ASN A 4 33.01 -23.72 -36.81
C ASN A 4 32.07 -22.70 -36.12
N ASN A 5 32.33 -21.41 -36.28
CA ASN A 5 31.54 -20.36 -35.59
C ASN A 5 30.04 -20.41 -35.92
N LYS A 6 29.65 -20.88 -37.11
CA LYS A 6 28.24 -21.10 -37.47
C LYS A 6 27.63 -22.28 -36.69
N GLY A 7 28.37 -23.36 -36.50
CA GLY A 7 27.95 -24.52 -35.71
C GLY A 7 27.80 -24.20 -34.23
N LYS A 8 28.60 -23.28 -33.67
CA LYS A 8 28.45 -22.82 -32.28
C LYS A 8 27.19 -21.97 -32.06
N ILE A 9 26.83 -21.13 -33.05
CA ILE A 9 25.60 -20.33 -33.03
C ILE A 9 24.37 -21.23 -33.15
N ILE A 10 24.43 -22.25 -34.02
CA ILE A 10 23.33 -23.21 -34.19
C ILE A 10 23.15 -24.08 -32.93
N LEU A 11 24.24 -24.51 -32.27
CA LEU A 11 24.16 -25.25 -31.01
C LEU A 11 23.62 -24.40 -29.84
N GLY A 12 23.96 -23.11 -29.80
CA GLY A 12 23.42 -22.16 -28.81
C GLY A 12 21.95 -21.80 -29.03
N LEU A 13 21.50 -21.75 -30.30
CA LEU A 13 20.09 -21.58 -30.63
C LEU A 13 19.28 -22.85 -30.35
N LEU A 14 19.81 -24.03 -30.67
CA LEU A 14 19.13 -25.29 -30.34
C LEU A 14 19.00 -25.51 -28.82
N SER A 15 20.02 -25.18 -28.03
CA SER A 15 19.92 -25.28 -26.57
C SER A 15 18.93 -24.28 -25.98
N PHE A 16 18.83 -23.07 -26.54
CA PHE A 16 17.84 -22.07 -26.11
C PHE A 16 16.41 -22.49 -26.49
N PHE A 17 16.19 -23.00 -27.71
CA PHE A 17 14.86 -23.42 -28.19
C PHE A 17 14.35 -24.76 -27.63
N LEU A 18 15.23 -25.62 -27.09
CA LEU A 18 14.80 -26.87 -26.44
C LEU A 18 14.65 -26.72 -24.93
N ILE A 19 15.48 -25.89 -24.27
CA ILE A 19 15.46 -25.76 -22.81
C ILE A 19 14.40 -24.75 -22.35
N THR A 20 14.14 -23.66 -23.09
CA THR A 20 13.11 -22.69 -22.66
C THR A 20 11.68 -23.21 -22.74
N PRO A 21 11.23 -23.97 -23.76
CA PRO A 21 9.89 -24.56 -23.73
C PRO A 21 9.78 -25.67 -22.68
N LEU A 22 10.87 -26.40 -22.39
CA LEU A 22 10.86 -27.50 -21.42
C LEU A 22 10.86 -27.00 -19.97
N VAL A 23 11.53 -25.88 -19.67
CA VAL A 23 11.46 -25.20 -18.36
C VAL A 23 10.09 -24.54 -18.18
N VAL A 24 9.52 -23.97 -19.25
CA VAL A 24 8.14 -23.47 -19.23
C VAL A 24 7.14 -24.62 -19.05
N PHE A 25 7.32 -25.75 -19.72
CA PHE A 25 6.48 -26.94 -19.48
C PHE A 25 6.68 -27.52 -18.07
N TYR A 26 7.90 -27.61 -17.55
CA TYR A 26 8.17 -28.17 -16.22
C TYR A 26 7.72 -27.25 -15.07
N VAL A 27 7.72 -25.92 -15.28
CA VAL A 27 7.14 -24.93 -14.36
C VAL A 27 5.60 -24.91 -14.46
N LEU A 28 5.01 -25.35 -15.58
CA LEU A 28 3.56 -25.34 -15.82
C LEU A 28 2.87 -26.71 -15.64
N ASP A 29 3.60 -27.82 -15.61
CA ASP A 29 3.05 -29.18 -15.43
C ASP A 29 3.00 -29.60 -13.94
N GLY A 30 3.52 -28.76 -13.03
CA GLY A 30 3.49 -28.97 -11.58
C GLY A 30 2.18 -28.57 -10.88
N ALA A 31 1.20 -28.02 -11.59
CA ALA A 31 -0.06 -27.58 -11.00
C ALA A 31 -1.26 -27.82 -11.93
N GLY A 32 -1.74 -29.07 -11.96
CA GLY A 32 -3.18 -29.40 -12.03
C GLY A 32 -4.07 -28.63 -13.00
N VAL A 33 -3.67 -28.43 -14.26
CA VAL A 33 -4.56 -27.89 -15.31
C VAL A 33 -5.46 -29.01 -15.83
N PHE A 34 -6.44 -29.40 -15.01
CA PHE A 34 -7.72 -29.92 -15.46
C PHE A 34 -8.79 -28.97 -14.95
N ASP A 35 -9.15 -27.99 -15.77
CA ASP A 35 -10.41 -27.28 -15.59
C ASP A 35 -11.56 -28.25 -15.92
N THR A 36 -12.19 -28.76 -14.86
CA THR A 36 -13.38 -29.61 -14.91
C THR A 36 -14.64 -28.88 -14.47
N ARG A 37 -14.65 -27.53 -14.49
CA ARG A 37 -15.84 -26.77 -14.12
C ARG A 37 -16.54 -26.23 -15.35
N SER A 38 -17.54 -27.00 -15.76
CA SER A 38 -18.71 -26.47 -16.44
C SER A 38 -19.37 -25.35 -15.62
N ARG A 39 -19.36 -24.11 -16.13
CA ARG A 39 -20.49 -23.19 -15.97
C ARG A 39 -21.06 -22.89 -17.34
N ALA A 40 -22.02 -23.71 -17.71
CA ALA A 40 -23.02 -23.36 -18.72
C ALA A 40 -23.92 -22.26 -18.13
N GLY A 41 -24.07 -21.16 -18.87
CA GLY A 41 -25.14 -20.17 -18.66
C GLY A 41 -24.88 -19.12 -17.59
N THR A 42 -24.34 -17.96 -18.01
CA THR A 42 -25.02 -16.65 -17.99
C THR A 42 -24.12 -15.64 -18.70
N THR A 43 -24.66 -14.94 -19.69
CA THR A 43 -24.10 -13.73 -20.29
C THR A 43 -24.13 -12.61 -19.25
N GLU A 44 -23.13 -12.51 -18.40
CA GLU A 44 -22.88 -11.27 -17.65
C GLU A 44 -21.95 -10.41 -18.50
N GLU A 45 -22.46 -9.27 -18.92
CA GLU A 45 -21.70 -8.25 -19.64
C GLU A 45 -20.50 -7.82 -18.78
N LEU A 46 -19.31 -7.71 -19.37
CA LEU A 46 -18.15 -7.22 -18.65
C LEU A 46 -18.43 -5.81 -18.09
N PRO A 47 -18.07 -5.51 -16.83
CA PRO A 47 -18.11 -4.14 -16.32
C PRO A 47 -17.42 -3.19 -17.28
N GLU A 48 -17.96 -1.98 -17.46
CA GLU A 48 -17.49 -1.01 -18.46
C GLU A 48 -15.99 -0.70 -18.34
N ALA A 49 -15.44 -0.74 -17.13
CA ALA A 49 -14.01 -0.56 -16.86
C ALA A 49 -13.12 -1.67 -17.42
N LEU A 50 -13.66 -2.89 -17.60
CA LEU A 50 -12.93 -4.09 -18.01
C LEU A 50 -13.07 -4.38 -19.50
N LYS A 51 -14.09 -3.85 -20.18
CA LYS A 51 -14.33 -4.07 -21.63
C LYS A 51 -13.13 -3.74 -22.51
N LYS A 52 -12.29 -2.78 -22.11
CA LYS A 52 -11.07 -2.41 -22.86
C LYS A 52 -10.00 -3.52 -22.91
N ALA A 53 -10.09 -4.53 -22.04
CA ALA A 53 -9.14 -5.64 -22.00
C ALA A 53 -9.66 -6.91 -22.69
N ASP A 54 -10.94 -6.93 -23.08
CA ASP A 54 -11.56 -7.94 -23.95
C ASP A 54 -11.36 -7.50 -25.41
N LEU A 55 -10.30 -8.01 -26.02
CA LEU A 55 -9.87 -7.58 -27.35
C LEU A 55 -10.50 -8.39 -28.48
N ASN A 56 -11.10 -9.54 -28.16
CA ASN A 56 -11.82 -10.37 -29.12
C ASN A 56 -13.36 -10.19 -29.05
N GLY A 57 -13.87 -9.47 -28.05
CA GLY A 57 -15.28 -9.13 -27.87
C GLY A 57 -16.14 -10.31 -27.39
N ASP A 58 -15.54 -11.30 -26.74
CA ASP A 58 -16.23 -12.52 -26.28
C ASP A 58 -16.79 -12.43 -24.85
N ASN A 59 -16.74 -11.23 -24.25
CA ASN A 59 -17.09 -10.91 -22.88
C ASN A 59 -16.27 -11.68 -21.83
N LYS A 60 -15.04 -12.09 -22.19
CA LYS A 60 -14.07 -12.69 -21.26
C LYS A 60 -12.71 -12.03 -21.46
N ILE A 61 -11.91 -12.01 -20.40
CA ILE A 61 -10.51 -11.56 -20.50
C ILE A 61 -9.64 -12.79 -20.26
N THR A 62 -9.05 -13.29 -21.34
CA THR A 62 -8.30 -14.54 -21.38
C THR A 62 -6.92 -14.35 -22.01
N ILE A 63 -6.15 -15.44 -22.09
CA ILE A 63 -4.87 -15.42 -22.81
C ILE A 63 -5.04 -15.16 -24.32
N SER A 64 -6.24 -15.38 -24.87
CA SER A 64 -6.56 -15.04 -26.27
C SER A 64 -6.46 -13.54 -26.50
N ASP A 65 -6.96 -12.73 -25.56
CA ASP A 65 -6.87 -11.27 -25.58
C ASP A 65 -5.43 -10.80 -25.45
N PHE A 66 -4.66 -11.44 -24.57
CA PHE A 66 -3.21 -11.19 -24.49
C PHE A 66 -2.51 -11.47 -25.81
N GLY A 67 -2.86 -12.57 -26.49
CA GLY A 67 -2.33 -12.91 -27.80
C GLY A 67 -2.57 -11.81 -28.84
N ILE A 68 -3.77 -11.22 -28.83
CA ILE A 68 -4.14 -10.10 -29.71
C ILE A 68 -3.32 -8.84 -29.38
N TRP A 69 -3.21 -8.50 -28.09
CA TRP A 69 -2.42 -7.35 -27.66
C TRP A 69 -0.94 -7.53 -28.03
N LEU A 70 -0.37 -8.70 -27.73
CA LEU A 70 1.04 -9.03 -27.97
C LEU A 70 1.38 -9.02 -29.47
N SER A 71 0.49 -9.51 -30.33
CA SER A 71 0.66 -9.42 -31.79
C SER A 71 0.68 -7.96 -32.23
N SER A 72 -0.31 -7.18 -31.78
CA SER A 72 -0.45 -5.76 -32.15
C SER A 72 0.76 -4.93 -31.70
N TYR A 73 1.29 -5.20 -30.50
CA TYR A 73 2.51 -4.58 -29.99
C TYR A 73 3.74 -4.93 -30.83
N ARG A 74 3.89 -6.21 -31.24
CA ARG A 74 5.01 -6.65 -32.10
C ARG A 74 4.95 -5.98 -33.47
N ASP A 75 3.76 -5.92 -34.06
CA ASP A 75 3.55 -5.30 -35.37
C ASP A 75 3.82 -3.79 -35.32
N TYR A 76 3.30 -3.10 -34.30
CA TYR A 76 3.55 -1.66 -34.09
C TYR A 76 5.03 -1.35 -33.84
N LYS A 77 5.72 -2.19 -33.07
CA LYS A 77 7.17 -2.04 -32.82
C LYS A 77 8.01 -2.26 -34.08
N ALA A 78 7.58 -3.17 -34.96
CA ALA A 78 8.25 -3.43 -36.24
C ALA A 78 7.95 -2.33 -37.26
N ASN A 79 6.73 -1.79 -37.25
CA ASN A 79 6.27 -0.74 -38.13
C ASN A 79 5.21 0.13 -37.41
N PRO A 80 5.53 1.38 -37.03
CA PRO A 80 4.56 2.27 -36.36
C PRO A 80 3.29 2.55 -37.18
N ALA A 81 3.30 2.33 -38.50
CA ALA A 81 2.11 2.43 -39.34
C ALA A 81 1.13 1.25 -39.15
N ALA A 82 1.54 0.16 -38.51
CA ALA A 82 0.69 -0.97 -38.14
C ALA A 82 -0.06 -0.75 -36.81
N PHE A 83 -0.39 0.50 -36.50
CA PHE A 83 -1.13 0.89 -35.30
C PHE A 83 -2.52 0.22 -35.27
N ALA A 84 -2.84 -0.40 -34.15
CA ALA A 84 -4.14 -1.01 -33.89
C ALA A 84 -4.79 -0.33 -32.68
N ALA A 85 -5.81 0.49 -32.92
CA ALA A 85 -6.52 1.24 -31.87
C ALA A 85 -7.04 0.35 -30.72
N ARG A 86 -7.37 -0.92 -30.99
CA ARG A 86 -7.79 -1.88 -29.96
C ARG A 86 -6.68 -2.25 -28.95
N ALA A 87 -5.42 -2.08 -29.30
CA ALA A 87 -4.27 -2.39 -28.44
C ALA A 87 -3.68 -1.15 -27.75
N ASP A 88 -4.21 0.05 -28.08
CA ASP A 88 -3.94 1.33 -27.43
C ASP A 88 -5.04 1.59 -26.38
N LEU A 89 -4.83 1.08 -25.17
CA LEU A 89 -5.85 1.04 -24.12
C LEU A 89 -6.03 2.39 -23.42
N ASN A 90 -5.00 3.24 -23.45
CA ASN A 90 -5.04 4.60 -22.90
C ASN A 90 -5.45 5.66 -23.95
N SER A 91 -5.54 5.26 -25.23
CA SER A 91 -5.91 6.12 -26.37
C SER A 91 -4.93 7.27 -26.59
N ASP A 92 -3.63 7.03 -26.35
CA ASP A 92 -2.56 8.03 -26.52
C ASP A 92 -1.92 8.02 -27.92
N GLY A 93 -2.37 7.12 -28.80
CA GLY A 93 -1.88 6.99 -30.17
C GLY A 93 -0.61 6.14 -30.29
N ALA A 94 -0.17 5.46 -29.23
CA ALA A 94 0.96 4.54 -29.24
C ALA A 94 0.63 3.21 -28.51
N ILE A 95 1.16 2.09 -29.00
CA ILE A 95 1.06 0.80 -28.31
C ILE A 95 2.36 0.55 -27.56
N THR A 96 2.33 0.71 -26.25
CA THR A 96 3.50 0.68 -25.37
C THR A 96 3.31 -0.28 -24.18
N ILE A 97 4.32 -0.38 -23.33
CA ILE A 97 4.20 -1.12 -22.07
C ILE A 97 3.18 -0.49 -21.10
N MET A 98 2.77 0.76 -21.33
CA MET A 98 1.74 1.42 -20.56
C MET A 98 0.36 0.81 -20.86
N ASP A 99 0.10 0.45 -22.12
CA ASP A 99 -1.09 -0.31 -22.55
C ASP A 99 -1.08 -1.73 -22.00
N PHE A 100 0.09 -2.37 -21.97
CA PHE A 100 0.25 -3.66 -21.30
C PHE A 100 -0.12 -3.60 -19.83
N SER A 101 0.31 -2.53 -19.14
CA SER A 101 0.03 -2.35 -17.72
C SER A 101 -1.46 -2.17 -17.46
N LEU A 102 -2.17 -1.48 -18.35
CA LEU A 102 -3.64 -1.38 -18.29
C LEU A 102 -4.33 -2.71 -18.54
N TRP A 103 -3.89 -3.45 -19.57
CA TRP A 103 -4.43 -4.78 -19.87
C TRP A 103 -4.20 -5.77 -18.72
N LEU A 104 -3.00 -5.78 -18.14
CA LEU A 104 -2.64 -6.65 -17.02
C LEU A 104 -3.42 -6.33 -15.74
N ASN A 105 -3.68 -5.04 -15.47
CA ASN A 105 -4.49 -4.63 -14.33
C ASN A 105 -5.95 -5.08 -14.49
N ALA A 106 -6.53 -4.91 -15.68
CA ALA A 106 -7.88 -5.38 -15.98
C ALA A 106 -8.01 -6.92 -15.96
N TYR A 107 -6.99 -7.64 -16.46
CA TYR A 107 -6.94 -9.11 -16.37
C TYR A 107 -6.87 -9.60 -14.91
N ARG A 108 -6.08 -8.92 -14.06
CA ARG A 108 -6.00 -9.23 -12.62
C ARG A 108 -7.30 -8.95 -11.90
N GLU A 109 -7.97 -7.85 -12.23
CA GLU A 109 -9.28 -7.50 -11.71
C GLU A 109 -10.34 -8.54 -12.13
N PHE A 110 -10.36 -8.93 -13.41
CA PHE A 110 -11.25 -9.97 -13.94
C PHE A 110 -11.01 -11.37 -13.35
N LYS A 111 -9.75 -11.77 -13.20
CA LYS A 111 -9.40 -13.03 -12.51
C LYS A 111 -9.75 -12.98 -11.02
N GLY A 112 -9.61 -11.82 -10.39
CA GLY A 112 -10.04 -11.59 -9.01
C GLY A 112 -11.56 -11.68 -8.81
N THR A 113 -12.36 -11.47 -9.86
CA THR A 113 -13.83 -11.61 -9.82
C THR A 113 -14.34 -12.99 -10.25
N ASN A 114 -13.62 -13.75 -11.09
CA ASN A 114 -14.17 -14.94 -11.77
C ASN A 114 -13.41 -16.27 -11.58
N GLU A 115 -12.37 -16.36 -10.76
CA GLU A 115 -11.79 -17.66 -10.35
C GLU A 115 -11.95 -17.89 -8.85
N PRO A 116 -12.52 -19.03 -8.42
CA PRO A 116 -12.17 -19.58 -7.12
C PRO A 116 -10.74 -20.15 -7.20
N GLY A 117 -9.80 -19.35 -6.71
CA GLY A 117 -8.47 -19.80 -6.27
C GLY A 117 -7.36 -19.81 -7.32
N ASP A 118 -6.59 -18.72 -7.38
CA ASP A 118 -5.13 -18.79 -7.58
C ASP A 118 -4.44 -18.14 -6.37
N GLY A 119 -4.20 -18.97 -5.36
CA GLY A 119 -2.92 -19.01 -4.65
C GLY A 119 -2.38 -17.77 -3.93
N GLY A 120 -3.20 -16.82 -3.50
CA GLY A 120 -2.77 -15.71 -2.64
C GLY A 120 -3.69 -15.35 -1.49
N ASP A 121 -4.96 -15.80 -1.49
CA ASP A 121 -5.90 -15.43 -0.42
C ASP A 121 -7.15 -16.32 -0.30
N LEU A 122 -7.11 -17.59 -0.75
CA LEU A 122 -8.26 -18.52 -0.63
C LEU A 122 -7.93 -19.92 -0.09
N ALA A 123 -6.66 -20.20 0.25
CA ALA A 123 -6.25 -21.34 1.09
C ALA A 123 -5.80 -20.90 2.51
N GLY A 124 -6.09 -19.65 2.87
CA GLY A 124 -5.86 -19.07 4.20
C GLY A 124 -7.10 -18.40 4.81
N LEU A 125 -8.28 -18.51 4.17
CA LEU A 125 -9.55 -18.03 4.72
C LEU A 125 -10.25 -19.18 5.44
N VAL A 126 -9.66 -19.60 6.56
CA VAL A 126 -10.39 -20.17 7.69
C VAL A 126 -9.89 -19.41 8.91
N ASN A 127 -10.78 -18.58 9.47
CA ASN A 127 -10.58 -17.67 10.60
C ASN A 127 -9.68 -16.47 10.32
N TYR A 128 -10.27 -15.33 9.92
CA TYR A 128 -9.76 -14.05 10.44
C TYR A 128 -9.82 -14.17 11.96
N ASN A 129 -8.69 -14.51 12.58
CA ASN A 129 -8.63 -14.68 14.02
C ASN A 129 -8.83 -13.30 14.63
N TRP A 130 -10.04 -13.04 15.14
CA TRP A 130 -10.34 -11.85 15.92
C TRP A 130 -9.30 -11.71 17.03
N GLY A 131 -9.07 -10.50 17.52
CA GLY A 131 -8.05 -10.27 18.55
C GLY A 131 -8.21 -11.28 19.69
N ASN A 132 -7.13 -11.81 20.26
CA ASN A 132 -7.24 -12.89 21.25
C ASN A 132 -7.55 -12.43 22.69
N GLY A 133 -7.75 -11.12 22.90
CA GLY A 133 -8.07 -10.55 24.22
C GLY A 133 -6.91 -10.51 25.22
N SER A 134 -5.69 -10.93 24.84
CA SER A 134 -4.55 -11.01 25.76
C SER A 134 -4.07 -9.65 26.31
N ASP A 135 -4.43 -8.54 25.65
CA ASP A 135 -4.17 -7.19 26.15
C ASP A 135 -5.34 -6.59 26.96
N GLY A 136 -6.41 -7.37 27.16
CA GLY A 136 -7.59 -6.98 27.95
C GLY A 136 -8.50 -5.97 27.25
N ASP A 137 -9.38 -5.35 28.03
CA ASP A 137 -10.21 -4.23 27.56
C ASP A 137 -9.37 -2.95 27.46
N PHE A 138 -9.61 -2.16 26.43
CA PHE A 138 -8.93 -0.89 26.23
C PHE A 138 -9.93 0.27 26.17
N VAL A 139 -9.83 1.18 27.14
CA VAL A 139 -10.69 2.36 27.24
C VAL A 139 -9.84 3.62 27.11
N VAL A 140 -10.10 4.40 26.08
CA VAL A 140 -9.48 5.71 25.87
C VAL A 140 -10.30 6.75 26.62
N SER A 141 -9.95 6.98 27.88
CA SER A 141 -10.60 7.95 28.79
C SER A 141 -9.90 9.32 28.83
N GLY A 142 -8.65 9.38 28.37
CA GLY A 142 -7.87 10.59 28.06
C GLY A 142 -7.41 10.56 26.59
N ASN A 143 -6.72 11.60 26.11
CA ASN A 143 -6.05 11.50 24.81
C ASN A 143 -4.86 10.55 24.93
N VAL A 144 -4.79 9.55 24.05
CA VAL A 144 -3.81 8.47 24.12
C VAL A 144 -3.08 8.34 22.80
N ASP A 145 -1.76 8.38 22.85
CA ASP A 145 -0.89 7.90 21.79
C ASP A 145 -0.55 6.43 22.05
N ILE A 146 -0.93 5.54 21.13
CA ILE A 146 -0.75 4.09 21.25
C ILE A 146 0.73 3.69 21.33
N ASP A 147 1.62 4.52 20.79
CA ASP A 147 3.07 4.33 20.77
C ASP A 147 3.77 4.95 21.99
N ALA A 148 3.06 5.57 22.94
CA ALA A 148 3.64 6.29 24.07
C ALA A 148 3.30 5.72 25.45
N GLN A 149 2.48 4.66 25.52
CA GLN A 149 1.99 4.08 26.78
C GLN A 149 3.04 3.25 27.54
N THR A 150 3.94 3.91 28.28
CA THR A 150 5.12 3.28 28.92
C THR A 150 4.81 2.14 29.90
N GLU A 151 3.60 2.06 30.45
CA GLU A 151 3.17 1.01 31.40
C GLU A 151 3.19 -0.41 30.81
N LYS A 152 3.10 -0.54 29.47
CA LYS A 152 3.11 -1.84 28.78
C LYS A 152 4.47 -2.19 28.23
N CYS A 153 5.14 -1.20 27.67
CA CYS A 153 6.50 -1.31 27.16
C CYS A 153 7.14 0.08 27.16
N THR A 154 8.36 0.16 27.68
CA THR A 154 9.16 1.39 27.74
C THR A 154 9.48 1.95 26.34
N VAL A 155 9.48 1.10 25.31
CA VAL A 155 9.75 1.43 23.91
C VAL A 155 8.47 1.26 23.09
N GLY A 156 7.50 2.17 23.17
CA GLY A 156 6.36 2.13 22.24
C GLY A 156 5.03 1.63 22.80
N GLY A 157 4.92 1.44 24.12
CA GLY A 157 3.67 1.13 24.80
C GLY A 157 2.94 -0.12 24.31
N PHE A 158 1.69 0.03 23.83
CA PHE A 158 0.92 -1.13 23.35
C PHE A 158 1.45 -1.66 22.01
N ALA A 159 2.00 -0.77 21.18
CA ALA A 159 2.39 -1.05 19.80
C ALA A 159 3.86 -0.71 19.53
N PRO A 160 4.83 -1.29 20.27
CA PRO A 160 6.26 -1.11 20.00
C PRO A 160 6.60 -1.41 18.53
N SER A 161 7.43 -0.55 17.92
CA SER A 161 7.83 -0.65 16.52
C SER A 161 9.34 -0.57 16.30
N TYR A 162 9.80 -1.37 15.36
CA TYR A 162 11.20 -1.58 15.02
C TYR A 162 11.39 -1.53 13.51
N ASN A 163 12.56 -1.08 13.06
CA ASN A 163 12.92 -1.23 11.66
C ASN A 163 13.47 -2.63 11.44
N VAL A 164 12.96 -3.34 10.44
CA VAL A 164 13.57 -4.59 9.98
C VAL A 164 14.82 -4.22 9.17
N MET A 165 15.92 -4.91 9.46
CA MET A 165 17.20 -4.74 8.78
C MET A 165 17.46 -5.85 7.77
N SER A 166 16.93 -7.05 8.01
CA SER A 166 17.00 -8.19 7.08
C SER A 166 16.01 -9.27 7.46
N PHE A 167 15.67 -10.13 6.50
CA PHE A 167 15.04 -11.42 6.76
C PHE A 167 16.03 -12.55 6.51
N ALA A 168 15.90 -13.64 7.27
CA ALA A 168 16.58 -14.89 6.93
C ALA A 168 16.05 -15.45 5.62
N SER A 169 16.87 -16.24 4.92
CA SER A 169 16.53 -16.80 3.60
C SER A 169 15.33 -17.74 3.61
N ASP A 170 15.02 -18.35 4.77
CA ASP A 170 13.83 -19.18 4.98
C ASP A 170 12.55 -18.37 5.24
N GLY A 171 12.65 -17.04 5.36
CA GLY A 171 11.55 -16.15 5.67
C GLY A 171 10.98 -16.30 7.09
N LYS A 172 11.62 -17.09 7.97
CA LYS A 172 11.10 -17.39 9.32
C LYS A 172 11.68 -16.50 10.41
N SER A 173 12.62 -15.61 10.09
CA SER A 173 13.13 -14.66 11.06
C SER A 173 13.50 -13.33 10.43
N ALA A 174 13.45 -12.29 11.24
CA ALA A 174 13.88 -10.95 10.92
C ALA A 174 14.91 -10.46 11.94
N THR A 175 15.93 -9.75 11.49
CA THR A 175 16.79 -8.95 12.36
C THR A 175 16.25 -7.53 12.41
N VAL A 176 16.06 -6.97 13.60
CA VAL A 176 15.57 -5.60 13.79
C VAL A 176 16.66 -4.64 14.29
N ASP A 177 16.41 -3.34 14.20
CA ASP A 177 17.38 -2.26 14.48
C ASP A 177 17.78 -2.11 15.96
N SER A 178 17.05 -2.75 16.87
CA SER A 178 17.33 -2.74 18.30
C SER A 178 16.75 -3.99 18.98
N THR A 179 17.32 -4.38 20.13
CA THR A 179 16.83 -5.53 20.91
C THR A 179 15.44 -5.24 21.50
N PRO A 180 14.40 -6.02 21.13
CA PRO A 180 13.04 -5.77 21.63
C PRO A 180 12.84 -6.01 23.13
N GLY A 181 13.71 -6.83 23.76
CA GLY A 181 13.59 -7.17 25.17
C GLY A 181 12.23 -7.81 25.49
N THR A 182 11.55 -7.31 26.52
CA THR A 182 10.22 -7.81 26.93
C THR A 182 9.06 -7.20 26.15
N CYS A 183 9.33 -6.25 25.25
CA CYS A 183 8.30 -5.54 24.50
C CYS A 183 7.72 -6.36 23.33
N LEU A 184 8.46 -7.37 22.87
CA LEU A 184 7.97 -8.40 21.97
C LEU A 184 8.24 -9.77 22.60
N LYS A 185 7.27 -10.67 22.56
CA LYS A 185 7.42 -12.02 23.10
C LYS A 185 6.75 -13.07 22.21
N ALA A 186 7.07 -14.33 22.47
CA ALA A 186 6.39 -15.47 21.86
C ALA A 186 4.87 -15.33 22.00
N GLY A 187 4.15 -15.57 20.91
CA GLY A 187 2.69 -15.48 20.83
C GLY A 187 2.15 -14.11 20.43
N ASP A 188 2.93 -13.03 20.50
CA ASP A 188 2.52 -11.73 19.96
C ASP A 188 2.34 -11.81 18.43
N GLU A 189 1.44 -10.99 17.89
CA GLU A 189 1.33 -10.75 16.46
C GLU A 189 1.98 -9.41 16.11
N VAL A 190 2.65 -9.34 14.96
CA VAL A 190 3.27 -8.13 14.43
C VAL A 190 2.78 -7.85 13.02
N LEU A 191 2.54 -6.57 12.73
CA LEU A 191 2.42 -6.05 11.38
C LEU A 191 3.83 -5.86 10.84
N VAL A 192 4.15 -6.52 9.74
CA VAL A 192 5.34 -6.24 8.93
C VAL A 192 4.89 -5.50 7.69
N ILE A 193 5.43 -4.32 7.43
CA ILE A 193 5.04 -3.48 6.30
C ILE A 193 6.25 -2.75 5.70
N ASN A 194 6.42 -2.79 4.38
CA ASN A 194 7.34 -1.88 3.69
C ASN A 194 6.64 -0.52 3.54
N VAL A 195 7.12 0.48 4.29
CA VAL A 195 6.49 1.80 4.35
C VAL A 195 7.05 2.72 3.26
N GLN A 196 8.37 2.74 3.06
CA GLN A 196 9.03 3.63 2.10
C GLN A 196 10.15 2.94 1.34
N GLY A 197 10.28 3.23 0.06
CA GLY A 197 11.33 2.75 -0.81
C GLY A 197 12.62 3.58 -0.78
N GLY A 198 13.70 2.96 -1.25
CA GLY A 198 15.04 3.55 -1.39
C GLY A 198 15.32 4.14 -2.78
N GLY A 199 14.30 4.58 -3.50
CA GLY A 199 14.35 4.97 -4.92
C GLY A 199 13.60 4.00 -5.84
N THR A 200 13.36 2.77 -5.40
CA THR A 200 12.47 1.78 -6.03
C THR A 200 11.32 1.45 -5.08
N TYR A 201 10.19 1.00 -5.61
CA TYR A 201 8.94 0.96 -4.84
C TYR A 201 8.00 -0.21 -5.15
N ASP A 202 8.47 -1.25 -5.85
CA ASP A 202 7.65 -2.41 -6.25
C ASP A 202 6.96 -3.08 -5.07
N ASN A 203 7.68 -3.21 -3.95
CA ASN A 203 7.21 -3.87 -2.74
C ASN A 203 6.67 -2.90 -1.68
N VAL A 204 6.71 -1.59 -1.92
CA VAL A 204 6.20 -0.62 -0.95
C VAL A 204 4.69 -0.79 -0.80
N GLY A 205 4.23 -0.80 0.44
CA GLY A 205 2.87 -1.10 0.87
C GLY A 205 2.54 -2.58 1.01
N ASN A 206 3.44 -3.49 0.63
CA ASN A 206 3.31 -4.90 1.00
C ASN A 206 3.28 -5.00 2.53
N HIS A 207 2.32 -5.74 3.04
CA HIS A 207 2.15 -5.95 4.47
C HIS A 207 1.65 -7.37 4.79
N GLU A 208 2.05 -7.89 5.94
CA GLU A 208 1.60 -9.18 6.50
C GLU A 208 1.46 -9.08 8.01
N ILE A 209 0.61 -9.94 8.59
CA ILE A 209 0.55 -10.18 10.03
C ILE A 209 1.29 -11.49 10.30
N LEU A 210 2.34 -11.44 11.11
CA LEU A 210 3.13 -12.61 11.49
C LEU A 210 3.05 -12.84 13.00
N LYS A 211 3.02 -14.10 13.41
CA LYS A 211 3.04 -14.49 14.83
C LYS A 211 4.46 -14.81 15.26
N ILE A 212 4.87 -14.26 16.40
CA ILE A 212 6.20 -14.48 16.98
C ILE A 212 6.27 -15.86 17.64
N ASP A 213 7.28 -16.63 17.26
CA ASP A 213 7.70 -17.87 17.90
C ASP A 213 8.63 -17.58 19.09
N SER A 214 9.66 -16.76 18.86
CA SER A 214 10.65 -16.39 19.88
C SER A 214 11.37 -15.09 19.54
N VAL A 215 11.96 -14.46 20.55
CA VAL A 215 12.81 -13.26 20.42
C VAL A 215 14.12 -13.52 21.13
N THR A 216 15.25 -13.37 20.43
CA THR A 216 16.60 -13.54 20.98
C THR A 216 17.48 -12.40 20.49
N GLY A 217 17.92 -11.52 21.41
CA GLY A 217 18.65 -10.31 21.02
C GLY A 217 17.81 -9.45 20.06
N SER A 218 18.37 -9.09 18.91
CA SER A 218 17.67 -8.36 17.84
C SER A 218 16.98 -9.26 16.81
N THR A 219 16.94 -10.58 17.04
CA THR A 219 16.32 -11.52 16.11
C THR A 219 14.93 -11.89 16.59
N VAL A 220 13.93 -11.67 15.73
CA VAL A 220 12.54 -12.08 15.93
C VAL A 220 12.26 -13.26 15.01
N LYS A 221 11.90 -14.41 15.57
CA LYS A 221 11.54 -15.61 14.83
C LYS A 221 10.03 -15.75 14.78
N PHE A 222 9.50 -16.15 13.63
CA PHE A 222 8.07 -16.33 13.35
C PHE A 222 7.68 -17.80 13.38
N THR A 223 6.41 -18.07 13.68
CA THR A 223 5.87 -19.44 13.66
C THR A 223 5.72 -19.98 12.23
N ALA A 224 5.49 -19.09 11.26
CA ALA A 224 5.40 -19.38 9.84
C ALA A 224 6.35 -18.47 9.04
N ALA A 225 6.77 -18.94 7.87
CA ALA A 225 7.55 -18.09 6.97
C ALA A 225 6.66 -16.97 6.40
N LYS A 226 7.23 -15.79 6.24
CA LYS A 226 6.59 -14.72 5.46
C LYS A 226 6.36 -15.19 4.01
N VAL A 227 5.30 -14.70 3.38
CA VAL A 227 5.00 -14.99 1.97
C VAL A 227 5.22 -13.79 1.05
N LYS A 228 5.30 -12.57 1.59
CA LYS A 228 5.61 -11.36 0.82
C LYS A 228 7.10 -11.02 0.87
N PHE A 229 7.45 -10.10 -0.03
CA PHE A 229 8.77 -9.54 -0.18
C PHE A 229 8.74 -8.05 0.07
N TYR A 230 9.83 -7.52 0.62
CA TYR A 230 9.90 -6.16 1.15
C TYR A 230 11.09 -5.36 0.65
N GLY A 231 11.90 -5.94 -0.24
CA GLY A 231 13.11 -5.33 -0.80
C GLY A 231 12.89 -4.50 -2.05
N SER A 232 13.99 -4.10 -2.69
CA SER A 232 14.02 -3.10 -3.76
C SER A 232 13.32 -3.51 -5.05
N SER A 233 13.18 -4.80 -5.31
CA SER A 233 12.57 -5.34 -6.53
C SER A 233 11.58 -6.44 -6.19
N SER A 234 10.57 -6.61 -7.05
CA SER A 234 9.58 -7.70 -6.89
C SER A 234 10.26 -9.05 -6.61
N GLY A 235 9.81 -9.76 -5.57
CA GLY A 235 10.34 -11.07 -5.22
C GLY A 235 11.66 -11.05 -4.42
N THR A 236 12.10 -9.90 -3.91
CA THR A 236 13.38 -9.78 -3.18
C THR A 236 13.22 -9.08 -1.83
N ASP A 237 14.14 -9.33 -0.90
CA ASP A 237 14.31 -8.59 0.37
C ASP A 237 15.62 -7.78 0.40
N ALA A 238 16.16 -7.48 -0.78
CA ALA A 238 17.39 -6.70 -0.92
C ALA A 238 17.16 -5.21 -0.60
N GLY A 239 18.17 -4.55 -0.04
CA GLY A 239 18.13 -3.11 0.24
C GLY A 239 17.22 -2.70 1.41
N ILE A 240 16.74 -3.66 2.20
CA ILE A 240 16.07 -3.37 3.48
C ILE A 240 17.06 -2.69 4.43
N GLY A 241 16.57 -1.68 5.13
CA GLY A 241 17.37 -0.93 6.08
C GLY A 241 16.59 0.18 6.75
N LYS A 242 17.34 1.14 7.29
CA LYS A 242 16.82 2.28 8.03
C LYS A 242 17.23 3.58 7.32
N GLY A 243 16.41 4.61 7.45
CA GLY A 243 16.65 5.92 6.89
C GLY A 243 16.50 6.00 5.37
N CYS A 244 16.68 7.22 4.88
CA CYS A 244 16.52 7.53 3.47
C CYS A 244 17.47 6.73 2.58
N GLY A 245 16.95 6.24 1.45
CA GLY A 245 17.70 5.43 0.50
C GLY A 245 17.61 3.92 0.75
N SER A 246 17.00 3.51 1.87
CA SER A 246 16.70 2.10 2.17
C SER A 246 15.25 1.75 1.81
N GLN A 247 14.95 0.46 1.67
CA GLN A 247 13.59 -0.06 1.82
C GLN A 247 13.26 -0.09 3.31
N VAL A 248 12.49 0.89 3.77
CA VAL A 248 12.15 1.08 5.17
C VAL A 248 10.98 0.17 5.53
N VAL A 249 11.31 -0.94 6.17
CA VAL A 249 10.35 -1.95 6.61
C VAL A 249 10.13 -1.81 8.11
N VAL A 250 8.88 -1.65 8.52
CA VAL A 250 8.48 -1.51 9.92
C VAL A 250 7.85 -2.81 10.39
N MET A 251 8.33 -3.30 11.53
CA MET A 251 7.67 -4.33 12.33
C MET A 251 7.05 -3.65 13.56
N GLN A 252 5.72 -3.69 13.67
CA GLN A 252 4.98 -3.12 14.80
C GLN A 252 4.15 -4.20 15.47
N ARG A 253 4.20 -4.30 16.80
CA ARG A 253 3.30 -5.18 17.56
C ARG A 253 1.85 -4.78 17.29
N ILE A 254 0.98 -5.77 17.12
CA ILE A 254 -0.46 -5.60 17.01
C ILE A 254 -1.09 -5.95 18.36
N PRO A 255 -1.57 -4.96 19.13
CA PRO A 255 -2.31 -5.22 20.35
C PRO A 255 -3.53 -6.10 20.10
N GLN A 256 -3.83 -6.99 21.05
CA GLN A 256 -4.90 -7.98 20.98
C GLN A 256 -5.90 -7.71 22.10
N PHE A 257 -6.78 -6.73 21.89
CA PHE A 257 -7.77 -6.35 22.88
C PHE A 257 -8.95 -7.32 22.92
N LYS A 258 -9.71 -7.27 24.00
CA LYS A 258 -11.02 -7.90 24.08
C LYS A 258 -12.06 -6.94 23.51
N ASP A 259 -12.37 -5.88 24.24
CA ASP A 259 -13.19 -4.76 23.76
C ASP A 259 -12.38 -3.46 23.71
N VAL A 260 -12.71 -2.58 22.76
CA VAL A 260 -12.10 -1.24 22.65
C VAL A 260 -13.20 -0.19 22.71
N THR A 261 -13.06 0.78 23.61
CA THR A 261 -13.95 1.93 23.67
C THR A 261 -13.14 3.22 23.66
N ILE A 262 -13.39 4.05 22.65
CA ILE A 262 -12.88 5.42 22.61
C ILE A 262 -14.01 6.33 23.07
N ASN A 263 -13.88 6.89 24.28
CA ASN A 263 -14.92 7.76 24.84
C ASN A 263 -15.12 9.01 23.99
N ALA A 264 -16.31 9.60 24.07
CA ALA A 264 -16.60 10.88 23.43
C ALA A 264 -15.56 11.94 23.84
N ASP A 265 -15.22 12.82 22.90
CA ASP A 265 -14.23 13.90 23.06
C ASP A 265 -12.80 13.44 23.41
N LYS A 266 -12.49 12.14 23.25
CA LYS A 266 -11.13 11.60 23.39
C LYS A 266 -10.57 11.14 22.07
N THR A 267 -9.25 11.21 21.96
CA THR A 267 -8.52 10.82 20.75
C THR A 267 -7.54 9.70 21.04
N LEU A 268 -7.62 8.65 20.23
CA LEU A 268 -6.54 7.67 20.04
C LEU A 268 -5.69 8.12 18.83
N SER A 269 -4.38 8.23 19.02
CA SER A 269 -3.42 8.58 17.97
C SER A 269 -2.23 7.62 17.97
N ALA A 270 -1.30 7.86 17.06
CA ALA A 270 0.03 7.25 17.03
C ALA A 270 1.09 8.36 16.94
N LYS A 271 2.37 8.01 17.08
CA LYS A 271 3.45 8.95 16.73
C LYS A 271 3.42 9.21 15.24
N ALA A 272 3.67 10.46 14.84
CA ALA A 272 3.86 10.80 13.43
C ALA A 272 5.06 10.05 12.83
N TRP A 273 5.00 9.80 11.52
CA TRP A 273 6.12 9.27 10.74
C TRP A 273 7.37 10.15 10.89
N ASP A 274 8.47 9.54 11.33
CA ASP A 274 9.74 10.22 11.60
C ASP A 274 10.82 10.02 10.52
N GLY A 275 10.48 9.32 9.44
CA GLY A 275 11.43 8.89 8.39
C GLY A 275 11.86 7.43 8.50
N ASP A 276 11.63 6.80 9.66
CA ASP A 276 11.96 5.41 9.92
C ASP A 276 10.71 4.61 10.35
N LYS A 277 9.85 5.18 11.18
CA LYS A 277 8.63 4.53 11.71
C LYS A 277 7.59 5.55 12.16
N GLY A 278 6.44 5.06 12.61
CA GLY A 278 5.29 5.87 13.02
C GLY A 278 4.24 6.03 11.91
N GLY A 279 3.18 6.75 12.22
CA GLY A 279 2.05 7.04 11.34
C GLY A 279 1.04 5.90 11.26
N ILE A 280 1.08 4.91 12.16
CA ILE A 280 0.27 3.70 12.07
C ILE A 280 -0.46 3.44 13.39
N VAL A 281 -1.79 3.44 13.35
CA VAL A 281 -2.63 2.83 14.36
C VAL A 281 -3.07 1.47 13.84
N VAL A 282 -2.60 0.39 14.48
CA VAL A 282 -3.01 -0.99 14.17
C VAL A 282 -3.33 -1.74 15.46
N PHE A 283 -4.45 -2.46 15.48
CA PHE A 283 -4.80 -3.36 16.59
C PHE A 283 -5.86 -4.37 16.16
N LYS A 284 -6.04 -5.41 16.99
CA LYS A 284 -7.14 -6.36 16.88
C LYS A 284 -8.00 -6.36 18.14
N ALA A 285 -9.27 -6.71 18.00
CA ALA A 285 -10.18 -6.95 19.13
C ALA A 285 -10.97 -8.28 18.94
N SER A 286 -11.21 -9.03 20.02
CA SER A 286 -12.06 -10.25 19.96
C SER A 286 -13.54 -9.89 19.89
N GLY A 287 -13.91 -8.81 20.56
CA GLY A 287 -15.27 -8.31 20.68
C GLY A 287 -15.45 -7.02 19.89
N THR A 288 -16.00 -6.02 20.57
CA THR A 288 -16.49 -4.80 19.93
C THR A 288 -15.48 -3.65 20.02
N VAL A 289 -15.35 -2.92 18.92
CA VAL A 289 -14.64 -1.64 18.85
C VAL A 289 -15.66 -0.51 18.70
N ASN A 290 -15.86 0.25 19.78
CA ASN A 290 -16.75 1.41 19.82
C ASN A 290 -15.93 2.71 19.76
N ILE A 291 -16.03 3.43 18.65
CA ILE A 291 -15.35 4.71 18.45
C ILE A 291 -16.38 5.81 18.67
N ASN A 292 -16.53 6.30 19.91
CA ASN A 292 -17.42 7.42 20.23
C ASN A 292 -16.69 8.77 20.11
N GLY A 293 -15.39 8.80 20.42
CA GLY A 293 -14.48 9.92 20.17
C GLY A 293 -13.83 9.85 18.78
N SER A 294 -12.51 10.00 18.71
CA SER A 294 -11.78 9.92 17.44
C SER A 294 -10.59 8.97 17.47
N ILE A 295 -10.34 8.31 16.34
CA ILE A 295 -9.00 7.83 15.98
C ILE A 295 -8.43 8.84 15.00
N SER A 296 -7.29 9.45 15.32
CA SER A 296 -6.68 10.48 14.49
C SER A 296 -5.23 10.16 14.21
N VAL A 297 -4.93 9.99 12.92
CA VAL A 297 -3.59 9.97 12.33
C VAL A 297 -3.45 11.07 11.26
N THR A 298 -4.08 12.22 11.51
CA THR A 298 -4.03 13.37 10.61
C THR A 298 -2.62 13.96 10.59
N ALA A 299 -2.09 14.16 9.38
CA ALA A 299 -0.74 14.70 9.17
C ALA A 299 0.40 13.83 9.76
N ASP A 300 0.11 12.57 10.12
CA ASP A 300 1.06 11.63 10.72
C ASP A 300 1.74 10.71 9.70
N GLY A 301 1.47 10.89 8.41
CA GLY A 301 2.10 10.20 7.29
C GLY A 301 3.37 10.90 6.80
N PHE A 302 3.73 10.67 5.53
CA PHE A 302 4.98 11.17 4.96
C PHE A 302 5.15 12.69 5.14
N ARG A 303 6.35 13.12 5.52
CA ARG A 303 6.60 14.52 5.88
C ARG A 303 6.59 15.41 4.64
N GLY A 304 6.08 16.63 4.82
CA GLY A 304 6.20 17.67 3.80
C GLY A 304 7.66 18.08 3.56
N GLY A 305 7.92 18.71 2.41
CA GLY A 305 9.25 19.14 2.01
C GLY A 305 9.88 20.08 3.04
N LEU A 306 11.16 19.88 3.34
CA LEU A 306 11.83 20.57 4.45
C LEU A 306 12.13 22.05 4.15
N LYS A 307 12.40 22.81 5.22
CA LYS A 307 12.93 24.18 5.13
C LYS A 307 14.38 24.14 4.66
N ASN A 308 14.72 24.95 3.65
CA ASN A 308 16.06 25.06 3.10
C ASN A 308 16.34 26.52 2.68
N ASN A 309 17.58 26.96 2.85
CA ASN A 309 18.07 28.29 2.49
C ASN A 309 18.53 28.39 1.03
N THR A 310 18.68 27.30 0.27
CA THR A 310 19.16 27.32 -1.12
C THR A 310 18.04 27.11 -2.13
N SER A 311 17.13 26.16 -1.92
CA SER A 311 16.04 25.79 -2.84
C SER A 311 14.75 25.35 -2.12
N GLY A 312 13.68 25.09 -2.87
CA GLY A 312 12.56 24.28 -2.39
C GLY A 312 12.95 22.80 -2.34
N SER A 313 12.17 21.99 -1.62
CA SER A 313 12.37 20.55 -1.49
C SER A 313 11.08 19.81 -1.86
N SER A 314 11.22 18.62 -2.40
CA SER A 314 10.09 17.72 -2.60
C SER A 314 9.52 17.25 -1.26
N GLY A 315 8.24 16.87 -1.22
CA GLY A 315 7.69 16.12 -0.10
C GLY A 315 8.25 14.69 -0.07
N GLU A 316 8.17 14.03 1.08
CA GLU A 316 8.36 12.58 1.17
C GLU A 316 7.21 11.86 0.44
N GLY A 317 7.51 10.68 -0.09
CA GLY A 317 6.50 9.78 -0.63
C GLY A 317 7.00 8.35 -0.64
N MET A 318 6.25 7.46 -1.29
CA MET A 318 6.50 6.03 -1.19
C MET A 318 7.84 5.60 -1.82
N SER A 319 8.39 6.40 -2.75
CA SER A 319 9.65 6.06 -3.42
C SER A 319 10.90 6.50 -2.67
N SER A 320 10.84 7.57 -1.86
CA SER A 320 12.01 8.10 -1.15
C SER A 320 11.65 9.27 -0.20
N CYS A 321 12.64 9.68 0.59
CA CYS A 321 12.56 10.82 1.48
C CYS A 321 12.62 12.18 0.75
N SER A 322 12.39 13.28 1.49
CA SER A 322 12.43 14.64 0.97
C SER A 322 13.84 14.98 0.46
N VAL A 323 13.92 15.49 -0.77
CA VAL A 323 15.18 15.92 -1.37
C VAL A 323 15.07 17.36 -1.86
N ALA A 324 16.18 18.10 -1.79
CA ALA A 324 16.31 19.43 -2.40
C ALA A 324 16.48 19.27 -3.92
N SER A 325 15.46 18.75 -4.60
CA SER A 325 15.45 18.41 -6.02
C SER A 325 14.12 18.77 -6.66
N GLY A 326 14.13 19.13 -7.94
CA GLY A 326 12.92 19.34 -8.74
C GLY A 326 12.15 18.06 -9.08
N ILE A 327 12.56 16.91 -8.54
CA ILE A 327 11.95 15.59 -8.81
C ILE A 327 10.93 15.26 -7.70
N ALA A 328 9.74 14.80 -8.12
CA ALA A 328 8.70 14.31 -7.22
C ALA A 328 9.03 12.89 -6.71
N ASN A 329 8.81 12.65 -5.41
CA ASN A 329 8.99 11.33 -4.79
C ASN A 329 7.69 10.54 -4.82
N PHE A 330 7.33 9.94 -5.96
CA PHE A 330 6.11 9.14 -6.21
C PHE A 330 4.95 9.44 -5.23
N GLY A 331 4.23 10.50 -5.55
CA GLY A 331 3.16 11.10 -4.76
C GLY A 331 3.59 12.27 -3.90
N GLY A 332 4.85 12.31 -3.44
CA GLY A 332 5.46 13.51 -2.88
C GLY A 332 5.63 14.60 -3.94
N GLY A 333 5.11 15.81 -3.70
CA GLY A 333 5.17 16.90 -4.69
C GLY A 333 6.63 17.33 -4.99
N ALA A 334 6.93 17.69 -6.23
CA ALA A 334 8.25 18.21 -6.64
C ALA A 334 8.57 19.59 -6.03
N ALA A 335 9.85 19.93 -5.84
CA ALA A 335 10.24 21.27 -5.39
C ALA A 335 9.74 22.35 -6.37
N GLY A 336 8.99 23.33 -5.86
CA GLY A 336 8.38 24.39 -6.68
C GLY A 336 7.03 24.03 -7.32
N ALA A 337 6.63 22.75 -7.32
CA ALA A 337 5.30 22.29 -7.72
C ALA A 337 4.30 22.40 -6.57
N PHE A 338 2.99 22.31 -6.85
CA PHE A 338 1.93 22.35 -5.84
C PHE A 338 1.25 20.98 -5.68
N GLY A 339 1.41 20.34 -4.51
CA GLY A 339 0.56 19.23 -4.04
C GLY A 339 1.20 17.83 -4.02
N GLY A 340 0.85 17.02 -3.02
CA GLY A 340 1.11 15.57 -2.97
C GLY A 340 -0.11 14.79 -3.49
N ALA A 341 0.07 13.87 -4.45
CA ALA A 341 -1.05 13.36 -5.23
C ALA A 341 -1.58 11.99 -4.78
N TYR A 342 -2.90 11.94 -4.74
CA TYR A 342 -3.78 10.76 -4.80
C TYR A 342 -4.99 10.97 -5.76
N ALA A 343 -5.27 12.20 -6.25
CA ALA A 343 -6.01 12.49 -7.49
C ALA A 343 -6.04 14.01 -7.80
N THR A 344 -5.81 14.33 -9.09
CA THR A 344 -5.93 15.58 -9.88
C THR A 344 -5.83 16.97 -9.22
N ARG A 345 -4.80 17.74 -9.61
CA ARG A 345 -4.95 19.21 -9.75
C ARG A 345 -4.31 19.76 -11.02
N VAL A 346 -5.04 20.73 -11.53
CA VAL A 346 -4.84 21.64 -12.67
C VAL A 346 -3.67 22.61 -12.38
N ASP A 347 -2.68 22.53 -13.26
CA ASP A 347 -1.67 23.51 -13.75
C ASP A 347 -0.43 23.90 -12.92
N GLY A 348 0.75 23.70 -13.57
CA GLY A 348 1.92 24.61 -13.48
C GLY A 348 3.30 23.95 -13.55
N THR A 349 3.56 22.94 -12.73
CA THR A 349 4.71 22.02 -12.74
C THR A 349 4.22 20.75 -12.05
N GLY A 350 4.54 19.57 -12.58
CA GLY A 350 3.73 18.35 -12.39
C GLY A 350 3.46 17.97 -10.92
N PRO A 351 2.23 17.53 -10.58
CA PRO A 351 1.91 16.99 -9.26
C PRO A 351 2.76 15.74 -8.97
N GLY A 352 2.80 15.31 -7.71
CA GLY A 352 3.26 13.95 -7.40
C GLY A 352 2.51 12.89 -8.22
N LEU A 353 3.10 11.71 -8.43
CA LEU A 353 2.40 10.58 -9.05
C LEU A 353 1.38 9.96 -8.08
N VAL A 354 0.21 9.57 -8.57
CA VAL A 354 -0.82 8.90 -7.74
C VAL A 354 -0.37 7.47 -7.41
N TYR A 355 -0.51 7.07 -6.14
CA TYR A 355 -0.34 5.67 -5.69
C TYR A 355 -1.52 5.21 -4.84
N GLY A 356 -1.50 3.95 -4.41
CA GLY A 356 -2.54 3.34 -3.58
C GLY A 356 -3.64 2.65 -4.39
N VAL A 357 -3.96 1.42 -3.96
CA VAL A 357 -5.00 0.56 -4.53
C VAL A 357 -6.27 0.64 -3.69
N ALA A 358 -7.44 0.58 -4.33
CA ALA A 358 -8.72 0.79 -3.66
C ALA A 358 -8.99 -0.26 -2.57
N ASP A 359 -8.59 -1.51 -2.83
CA ASP A 359 -8.77 -2.63 -1.90
C ASP A 359 -7.81 -2.60 -0.71
N LEU A 360 -6.78 -1.75 -0.73
CA LEU A 360 -5.72 -1.77 0.28
C LEU A 360 -5.07 -3.17 0.43
N SER A 361 -4.92 -3.91 -0.68
CA SER A 361 -4.02 -5.08 -0.77
C SER A 361 -2.56 -4.68 -0.58
N LYS A 362 -2.23 -3.43 -0.94
CA LYS A 362 -1.09 -2.67 -0.45
C LYS A 362 -1.56 -1.45 0.32
N VAL A 363 -0.97 -1.20 1.49
CA VAL A 363 -1.39 -0.15 2.43
C VAL A 363 -0.29 0.92 2.48
N TYR A 364 -0.66 2.19 2.49
CA TYR A 364 0.33 3.27 2.43
C TYR A 364 0.02 4.44 3.35
N LEU A 365 1.07 5.14 3.78
CA LEU A 365 0.95 6.50 4.30
C LEU A 365 0.58 7.45 3.16
N GLY A 366 -0.11 8.54 3.51
CA GLY A 366 -0.28 9.68 2.62
C GLY A 366 1.05 10.38 2.39
N SER A 367 1.22 10.94 1.20
CA SER A 367 2.40 11.67 0.74
C SER A 367 2.51 13.07 1.34
N GLY A 368 3.75 13.55 1.48
CA GLY A 368 4.03 14.93 1.83
C GLY A 368 3.91 15.87 0.64
N GLY A 369 3.45 17.09 0.91
CA GLY A 369 3.50 18.18 -0.06
C GLY A 369 4.89 18.81 -0.15
N SER A 370 5.20 19.45 -1.26
CA SER A 370 6.47 20.16 -1.52
C SER A 370 6.64 21.44 -0.69
N SER A 371 7.90 21.82 -0.46
CA SER A 371 8.28 23.17 -0.06
C SER A 371 8.72 24.01 -1.26
N ILE A 372 8.58 25.33 -1.11
CA ILE A 372 8.95 26.32 -2.12
C ILE A 372 9.83 27.40 -1.49
N LYS A 373 10.92 27.76 -2.18
CA LYS A 373 11.75 28.94 -1.91
C LYS A 373 11.63 29.90 -3.09
N ARG A 374 11.13 31.12 -2.86
CA ARG A 374 11.12 32.19 -3.88
C ARG A 374 12.29 33.15 -3.68
N SER A 375 12.62 33.91 -4.74
CA SER A 375 13.57 35.02 -4.63
C SER A 375 13.08 36.02 -3.58
N GLY A 376 13.93 36.36 -2.60
CA GLY A 376 13.58 37.20 -1.44
C GLY A 376 13.06 36.47 -0.20
N ASP A 377 12.88 35.14 -0.24
CA ASP A 377 12.66 34.34 0.97
C ASP A 377 13.99 34.10 1.71
N ARG A 378 14.01 34.33 3.03
CA ARG A 378 15.16 33.94 3.88
C ARG A 378 15.30 32.41 4.00
N LEU A 379 14.19 31.68 3.97
CA LEU A 379 14.10 30.21 4.04
C LEU A 379 12.89 29.72 3.25
N SER A 380 12.99 28.53 2.65
CA SER A 380 11.82 27.77 2.22
C SER A 380 10.96 27.40 3.45
N ARG A 381 9.66 27.15 3.25
CA ARG A 381 8.74 26.71 4.32
C ARG A 381 8.08 25.39 3.96
N VAL A 382 7.73 24.66 5.01
CA VAL A 382 7.37 23.25 4.96
C VAL A 382 6.07 23.04 4.19
N GLY A 383 6.04 21.99 3.37
CA GLY A 383 4.81 21.44 2.81
C GLY A 383 3.96 20.75 3.89
N GLY A 384 2.72 20.42 3.56
CA GLY A 384 1.86 19.64 4.45
C GLY A 384 2.34 18.18 4.55
N ALA A 385 2.27 17.58 5.74
CA ALA A 385 2.49 16.14 5.89
C ALA A 385 1.26 15.36 5.44
N GLY A 386 1.44 14.13 4.96
CA GLY A 386 0.34 13.25 4.58
C GLY A 386 -0.38 12.63 5.78
N GLY A 387 -1.51 11.98 5.56
CA GLY A 387 -2.24 11.23 6.60
C GLY A 387 -1.62 9.86 6.88
N GLY A 388 -1.81 9.34 8.09
CA GLY A 388 -1.31 8.03 8.50
C GLY A 388 -2.18 6.84 8.06
N ILE A 389 -1.92 5.68 8.66
CA ILE A 389 -2.64 4.42 8.45
C ILE A 389 -3.48 4.11 9.70
N VAL A 390 -4.73 3.73 9.48
CA VAL A 390 -5.57 3.07 10.48
C VAL A 390 -5.91 1.68 9.97
N PHE A 391 -5.55 0.64 10.73
CA PHE A 391 -5.84 -0.75 10.38
C PHE A 391 -6.42 -1.50 11.59
N ILE A 392 -7.73 -1.80 11.54
CA ILE A 392 -8.47 -2.42 12.63
C ILE A 392 -9.01 -3.76 12.18
N LEU A 393 -8.81 -4.80 12.99
CA LEU A 393 -9.50 -6.09 12.81
C LEU A 393 -10.27 -6.45 14.08
N ALA A 394 -11.59 -6.54 14.02
CA ALA A 394 -12.42 -6.81 15.19
C ALA A 394 -13.71 -7.52 14.81
N ASN A 395 -14.37 -8.19 15.76
CA ASN A 395 -15.67 -8.80 15.46
C ASN A 395 -16.70 -7.73 15.06
N ASP A 396 -16.90 -6.75 15.92
CA ASP A 396 -17.79 -5.61 15.64
C ASP A 396 -17.00 -4.30 15.61
N ILE A 397 -17.25 -3.46 14.61
CA ILE A 397 -16.68 -2.12 14.50
C ILE A 397 -17.80 -1.09 14.36
N ASN A 398 -17.93 -0.22 15.36
CA ASN A 398 -18.93 0.85 15.40
C ASN A 398 -18.25 2.23 15.39
N VAL A 399 -18.43 2.98 14.31
CA VAL A 399 -17.87 4.33 14.14
C VAL A 399 -18.95 5.39 14.41
N ASN A 400 -19.10 5.76 15.68
CA ASN A 400 -20.05 6.80 16.12
C ASN A 400 -19.45 8.22 16.02
N GLY A 401 -18.17 8.33 16.38
CA GLY A 401 -17.34 9.52 16.31
C GLY A 401 -16.64 9.63 14.97
N THR A 402 -15.30 9.69 14.91
CA THR A 402 -14.55 9.81 13.65
C THR A 402 -13.30 8.94 13.56
N ILE A 403 -12.93 8.57 12.33
CA ILE A 403 -11.60 8.07 11.99
C ILE A 403 -11.00 9.06 11.01
N ASN A 404 -9.88 9.71 11.36
CA ASN A 404 -9.29 10.78 10.57
C ASN A 404 -7.85 10.48 10.18
N ALA A 405 -7.64 10.18 8.90
CA ALA A 405 -6.34 10.01 8.27
C ALA A 405 -6.13 11.06 7.16
N ALA A 406 -6.57 12.30 7.40
CA ALA A 406 -6.41 13.39 6.45
C ALA A 406 -4.96 13.90 6.37
N GLY A 407 -4.58 14.44 5.21
CA GLY A 407 -3.33 15.16 5.02
C GLY A 407 -3.42 16.62 5.49
N ALA A 408 -2.30 17.20 5.90
CA ALA A 408 -2.21 18.60 6.31
C ALA A 408 -2.11 19.56 5.12
N ASN A 409 -2.57 20.79 5.35
CA ASN A 409 -2.32 21.91 4.45
C ASN A 409 -0.82 22.29 4.43
N GLY A 410 -0.36 22.82 3.30
CA GLY A 410 0.94 23.49 3.23
C GLY A 410 0.96 24.80 4.05
N THR A 411 2.12 25.19 4.56
CA THR A 411 2.23 26.42 5.37
C THR A 411 2.07 27.70 4.54
N VAL A 412 1.39 28.71 5.06
CA VAL A 412 1.24 30.02 4.38
C VAL A 412 2.28 31.05 4.88
N ARG A 413 2.67 32.01 4.02
CA ARG A 413 3.52 33.15 4.40
C ARG A 413 2.71 34.41 4.74
N ASN A 414 1.56 34.63 4.08
CA ASN A 414 0.55 35.69 4.32
C ASN A 414 -0.75 35.31 3.57
N SER A 415 -1.89 35.92 3.93
CA SER A 415 -3.29 35.56 3.57
C SER A 415 -3.68 35.58 2.07
N SER A 416 -2.75 35.76 1.14
CA SER A 416 -3.07 35.77 -0.29
C SER A 416 -1.85 35.46 -1.16
N ASN A 417 -1.92 34.33 -1.89
CA ASN A 417 -1.21 34.03 -3.15
C ASN A 417 0.19 33.40 -3.11
N GLN A 418 0.55 32.63 -2.07
CA GLN A 418 1.84 31.89 -2.05
C GLN A 418 1.64 30.41 -1.71
N PRO A 419 1.18 29.60 -2.69
CA PRO A 419 0.76 28.21 -2.47
C PRO A 419 1.95 27.30 -2.12
N ARG A 420 1.72 26.25 -1.34
CA ARG A 420 2.71 25.18 -1.03
C ARG A 420 1.99 23.85 -1.08
N GLY A 421 2.70 22.77 -1.40
CA GLY A 421 2.05 21.47 -1.49
C GLY A 421 1.41 21.08 -0.16
N ALA A 422 0.14 20.69 -0.20
CA ALA A 422 -0.51 19.98 0.89
C ALA A 422 -0.20 18.48 0.81
N GLY A 423 -0.25 17.80 1.95
CA GLY A 423 -0.10 16.35 2.02
C GLY A 423 -1.40 15.63 1.64
N SER A 424 -1.28 14.43 1.10
CA SER A 424 -2.43 13.60 0.74
C SER A 424 -3.00 12.88 1.96
N GLY A 425 -4.25 12.43 1.88
CA GLY A 425 -4.80 11.51 2.88
C GLY A 425 -4.11 10.15 2.87
N GLY A 426 -4.27 9.42 3.96
CA GLY A 426 -3.67 8.11 4.18
C GLY A 426 -4.64 6.94 3.93
N SER A 427 -4.42 5.83 4.64
CA SER A 427 -5.18 4.58 4.42
C SER A 427 -6.01 4.22 5.65
N VAL A 428 -7.28 3.84 5.44
CA VAL A 428 -8.14 3.28 6.50
C VAL A 428 -8.62 1.90 6.05
N LYS A 429 -8.17 0.84 6.72
CA LYS A 429 -8.55 -0.54 6.46
C LYS A 429 -9.28 -1.10 7.68
N LEU A 430 -10.53 -1.50 7.49
CA LEU A 430 -11.38 -2.10 8.53
C LEU A 430 -11.72 -3.53 8.13
N VAL A 431 -11.54 -4.48 9.04
CA VAL A 431 -11.89 -5.89 8.83
C VAL A 431 -12.75 -6.33 10.00
N GLY A 432 -13.98 -6.75 9.75
CA GLY A 432 -14.83 -7.26 10.82
C GLY A 432 -15.96 -8.18 10.41
N ASP A 433 -16.70 -8.72 11.36
CA ASP A 433 -17.94 -9.43 11.05
C ASP A 433 -19.03 -8.42 10.73
N ASN A 434 -19.24 -7.46 11.63
CA ASN A 434 -20.17 -6.35 11.45
C ASN A 434 -19.42 -5.01 11.49
N VAL A 435 -19.61 -4.19 10.46
CA VAL A 435 -18.97 -2.87 10.35
C VAL A 435 -20.02 -1.79 10.12
N VAL A 436 -20.19 -0.92 11.11
CA VAL A 436 -21.10 0.23 11.08
C VAL A 436 -20.27 1.51 11.01
N LEU A 437 -20.21 2.13 9.83
CA LEU A 437 -19.32 3.26 9.55
C LEU A 437 -19.91 4.62 9.97
N GLY A 438 -21.21 4.68 10.25
CA GLY A 438 -21.94 5.94 10.31
C GLY A 438 -21.99 6.67 8.96
N THR A 439 -22.42 7.93 8.94
CA THR A 439 -22.45 8.76 7.73
C THR A 439 -21.28 9.74 7.70
N ASN A 440 -20.41 9.60 6.71
CA ASN A 440 -19.24 10.45 6.46
C ASN A 440 -18.32 10.66 7.67
N LYS A 441 -18.13 9.61 8.49
CA LYS A 441 -17.29 9.66 9.71
C LYS A 441 -15.82 9.30 9.50
N ILE A 442 -15.50 8.70 8.36
CA ILE A 442 -14.12 8.35 7.98
C ILE A 442 -13.60 9.41 7.01
N LEU A 443 -12.57 10.13 7.43
CA LEU A 443 -12.00 11.28 6.73
C LEU A 443 -10.59 10.95 6.26
N VAL A 444 -10.41 10.85 4.94
CA VAL A 444 -9.11 10.59 4.30
C VAL A 444 -8.77 11.66 3.27
N ASN A 445 -9.26 12.88 3.44
CA ASN A 445 -9.02 13.95 2.47
C ASN A 445 -7.57 14.44 2.54
N GLY A 446 -7.00 14.83 1.41
CA GLY A 446 -5.75 15.59 1.44
C GLY A 446 -6.00 17.03 1.89
N GLY A 447 -4.92 17.74 2.20
CA GLY A 447 -5.04 19.15 2.56
C GLY A 447 -5.60 19.97 1.39
N THR A 448 -6.55 20.84 1.68
CA THR A 448 -7.37 21.56 0.70
C THR A 448 -6.78 22.92 0.33
N THR A 449 -5.80 23.41 1.09
CA THR A 449 -5.31 24.77 0.96
C THR A 449 -4.09 24.83 0.04
N TYR A 450 -4.28 25.48 -1.12
CA TYR A 450 -3.21 26.04 -1.97
C TYR A 450 -2.18 25.03 -2.53
N GLY A 451 -2.67 23.87 -2.98
CA GLY A 451 -1.91 22.81 -3.64
C GLY A 451 -2.49 21.48 -3.18
N LEU A 452 -3.60 21.06 -3.78
CA LEU A 452 -4.46 20.00 -3.25
C LEU A 452 -3.66 18.73 -2.97
N GLY A 453 -3.72 18.28 -1.72
CA GLY A 453 -3.36 16.93 -1.37
C GLY A 453 -4.41 16.00 -1.94
N GLY A 454 -4.00 14.88 -2.50
CA GLY A 454 -4.97 13.92 -2.98
C GLY A 454 -5.68 13.16 -1.85
N THR A 455 -6.77 12.51 -2.21
CA THR A 455 -7.62 11.78 -1.30
C THR A 455 -7.10 10.36 -1.04
N GLY A 456 -6.98 9.99 0.23
CA GLY A 456 -6.60 8.65 0.65
C GLY A 456 -7.62 7.55 0.32
N ARG A 457 -7.39 6.36 0.86
CA ARG A 457 -8.18 5.14 0.56
C ARG A 457 -8.87 4.59 1.79
N ILE A 458 -10.08 4.10 1.60
CA ILE A 458 -10.87 3.42 2.62
C ILE A 458 -11.23 2.04 2.06
N ALA A 459 -10.91 0.97 2.78
CA ALA A 459 -11.32 -0.39 2.43
C ALA A 459 -11.97 -1.08 3.63
N VAL A 460 -13.11 -1.73 3.40
CA VAL A 460 -13.87 -2.45 4.42
C VAL A 460 -14.09 -3.89 3.99
N TYR A 461 -13.54 -4.81 4.76
CA TYR A 461 -13.77 -6.23 4.60
C TYR A 461 -14.75 -6.67 5.69
N TYR A 462 -15.82 -7.35 5.29
CA TYR A 462 -16.87 -7.75 6.23
C TYR A 462 -17.33 -9.19 6.01
N SER A 463 -17.81 -9.90 7.05
CA SER A 463 -18.39 -11.24 6.86
C SER A 463 -19.92 -11.22 6.85
N SER A 464 -20.52 -10.31 7.63
CA SER A 464 -21.96 -10.32 7.93
C SER A 464 -22.64 -9.04 7.48
N VAL A 465 -22.31 -7.92 8.10
CA VAL A 465 -23.01 -6.64 7.90
C VAL A 465 -22.02 -5.54 7.61
N ILE A 466 -22.36 -4.71 6.62
CA ILE A 466 -21.76 -3.40 6.42
C ILE A 466 -22.86 -2.35 6.30
N SER A 467 -22.71 -1.21 6.96
CA SER A 467 -23.64 -0.09 6.85
C SER A 467 -22.96 1.26 7.03
N GLY A 468 -23.63 2.32 6.58
CA GLY A 468 -23.09 3.68 6.57
C GLY A 468 -22.51 4.09 5.22
N SER A 469 -21.89 5.25 5.17
CA SER A 469 -21.32 5.84 3.96
C SER A 469 -20.10 6.70 4.26
N THR A 470 -19.22 6.87 3.29
CA THR A 470 -18.04 7.75 3.39
C THR A 470 -17.89 8.59 2.12
N THR A 471 -17.22 9.72 2.25
CA THR A 471 -16.76 10.55 1.12
C THR A 471 -15.26 10.81 1.31
N PRO A 472 -14.37 10.24 0.46
CA PRO A 472 -14.66 9.43 -0.73
C PRO A 472 -15.33 8.08 -0.39
N SER A 473 -15.92 7.43 -1.38
CA SER A 473 -16.48 6.08 -1.22
C SER A 473 -15.40 5.07 -0.82
N PHE A 474 -15.78 4.09 -0.01
CA PHE A 474 -14.92 2.98 0.38
C PHE A 474 -14.99 1.81 -0.62
N TYR A 475 -13.90 1.06 -0.75
CA TYR A 475 -13.94 -0.29 -1.30
C TYR A 475 -14.56 -1.24 -0.28
N SER A 476 -15.37 -2.20 -0.73
CA SER A 476 -15.88 -3.23 0.15
C SER A 476 -15.79 -4.62 -0.46
N LYS A 477 -15.45 -5.61 0.38
CA LYS A 477 -15.48 -7.03 0.00
C LYS A 477 -16.04 -7.87 1.14
N GLN A 478 -17.06 -8.65 0.83
CA GLN A 478 -17.56 -9.66 1.77
C GLN A 478 -16.65 -10.90 1.74
N PHE A 479 -16.38 -11.51 2.89
CA PHE A 479 -15.66 -12.78 3.00
C PHE A 479 -16.51 -13.83 3.74
N PRO A 480 -16.32 -15.13 3.45
CA PRO A 480 -17.05 -16.19 4.13
C PRO A 480 -16.69 -16.26 5.62
N LYS A 481 -17.66 -16.65 6.45
CA LYS A 481 -17.44 -16.93 7.87
C LYS A 481 -16.62 -18.19 8.09
#